data_AF-A0A371KKP6-F1
#
_entry.id   AF-A0A371KKP6-F1
#
_cell.length_a   1.000
_cell.length_b   1.000
_cell.length_c   1.000
_cell.angle_alpha   90.00
_cell.angle_beta   90.00
_cell.angle_gamma   90.00
#
_symmetry.space_group_name_H-M   'P 1'
#
loop_
_entity.id
_entity.type
_entity.pdbx_description
1 polymer ?
#
loop_
_entity_poly.entity_id
_entity_poly.type
_entity_poly.pdbx_seq_one_letter_code
_entity_poly.pdbx_strand_id
1 'polypeptide(L)'
;AIAVDSDESAAESVRFADVQRVEQQGDFVKRTLVLNNTDEARLQISAAEGDFSTTVLATDGSGDGSVTVVFDTRQADDSDAAFRAADANDTVSVLTRSSETGETTLSAGRYNVIASAGHTRIADRLWIEPPSVRGSAVCSVPAAQQPSHIDCADRVR
;
A
#
# COMPACT_ATOMS: atom_id res chain seq x y z
N ALA A 1 -38.25 4.66 29.23
CA ALA A 1 -36.93 4.11 28.87
C ALA A 1 -36.95 3.89 27.37
N ILE A 2 -36.15 4.66 26.63
CA ILE A 2 -35.96 4.43 25.19
C ILE A 2 -34.89 3.35 25.12
N ALA A 3 -35.28 2.15 24.71
CA ALA A 3 -34.31 1.13 24.31
C ALA A 3 -33.60 1.68 23.08
N VAL A 4 -32.31 2.00 23.23
CA VAL A 4 -31.45 2.25 22.08
C VAL A 4 -31.16 0.88 21.51
N ASP A 5 -31.88 0.57 20.43
CA ASP A 5 -31.70 -0.59 19.59
C ASP A 5 -30.22 -0.62 19.15
N SER A 6 -29.43 -1.55 19.69
CA SER A 6 -28.02 -1.73 19.36
C SER A 6 -27.84 -2.53 18.06
N ASP A 7 -28.70 -2.30 17.08
CA ASP A 7 -28.79 -3.04 15.82
C ASP A 7 -28.31 -2.20 14.60
N GLU A 8 -27.43 -1.22 14.82
CA GLU A 8 -26.72 -0.51 13.73
C GLU A 8 -25.36 -1.15 13.41
N SER A 9 -25.27 -2.48 13.49
CA SER A 9 -24.33 -3.26 12.71
C SER A 9 -25.12 -4.11 11.74
N ALA A 10 -25.75 -3.45 10.76
CA ALA A 10 -25.83 -4.05 9.44
C ALA A 10 -24.38 -4.31 9.02
N ALA A 11 -23.91 -5.52 9.32
CA ALA A 11 -22.50 -5.88 9.49
C ALA A 11 -21.66 -5.43 8.29
N GLU A 12 -20.80 -4.42 8.50
CA GLU A 12 -19.86 -3.96 7.50
C GLU A 12 -19.07 -5.16 6.98
N SER A 13 -19.28 -5.54 5.72
CA SER A 13 -18.69 -6.76 5.17
C SER A 13 -17.17 -6.62 4.98
N VAL A 14 -16.67 -5.39 4.98
CA VAL A 14 -15.24 -5.08 4.92
C VAL A 14 -14.94 -3.84 5.74
N ARG A 15 -13.77 -3.81 6.39
CA ARG A 15 -13.18 -2.61 7.01
C ARG A 15 -11.67 -2.62 6.90
N PHE A 16 -11.03 -1.47 7.06
CA PHE A 16 -9.57 -1.41 7.24
C PHE A 16 -9.21 -1.85 8.66
N ALA A 17 -8.19 -2.71 8.82
CA ALA A 17 -7.68 -3.09 10.13
C ALA A 17 -6.94 -1.91 10.80
N ASP A 18 -6.15 -1.20 10.00
CA ASP A 18 -5.33 -0.07 10.42
C ASP A 18 -5.56 1.14 9.53
N VAL A 19 -5.48 2.33 10.12
CA VAL A 19 -5.45 3.61 9.40
C VAL A 19 -4.00 3.99 9.10
N GLN A 20 -3.38 3.27 8.17
CA GLN A 20 -2.07 3.70 7.68
C GLN A 20 -2.26 4.83 6.67
N ARG A 21 -1.63 5.98 6.95
CA ARG A 21 -1.88 7.22 6.18
C ARG A 21 -0.69 7.76 5.43
N VAL A 22 0.53 7.37 5.78
CA VAL A 22 1.76 7.94 5.19
C VAL A 22 2.75 6.81 4.94
N GLU A 23 3.29 6.77 3.72
CA GLU A 23 4.34 5.86 3.25
C GLU A 23 5.32 6.66 2.38
N GLN A 24 6.52 6.14 2.14
CA GLN A 24 7.48 6.78 1.23
C GLN A 24 7.36 6.19 -0.17
N GLN A 25 7.57 7.05 -1.17
CA GLN A 25 7.80 6.62 -2.55
C GLN A 25 9.03 5.71 -2.58
N GLY A 26 8.90 4.56 -3.24
CA GLY A 26 9.94 3.56 -3.30
C GLY A 26 9.82 2.43 -2.26
N ASP A 27 8.90 2.56 -1.30
CA ASP A 27 8.59 1.52 -0.30
C ASP A 27 7.35 0.70 -0.68
N PHE A 28 6.99 -0.23 0.22
CA PHE A 28 5.77 -1.02 0.11
C PHE A 28 4.65 -0.39 0.92
N VAL A 29 3.51 -0.18 0.28
CA VAL A 29 2.26 0.16 0.97
C VAL A 29 1.59 -1.13 1.43
N LYS A 30 1.18 -1.21 2.70
CA LYS A 30 0.41 -2.34 3.22
C LYS A 30 -1.00 -1.91 3.60
N ARG A 31 -2.01 -2.63 3.14
CA ARG A 31 -3.41 -2.39 3.50
C ARG A 31 -4.07 -3.69 3.93
N THR A 32 -4.37 -3.78 5.21
CA THR A 32 -5.07 -4.93 5.78
C THR A 32 -6.57 -4.66 5.77
N LEU A 33 -7.30 -5.56 5.10
CA LEU A 33 -8.75 -5.61 5.08
C LEU A 33 -9.21 -6.68 6.07
N VAL A 34 -10.19 -6.35 6.89
CA VAL A 34 -10.92 -7.33 7.69
C VAL A 34 -12.24 -7.58 6.98
N LEU A 35 -12.53 -8.85 6.73
CA LEU A 35 -13.69 -9.34 5.99
C LEU A 35 -14.67 -9.97 6.97
N ASN A 36 -15.91 -9.50 6.97
CA ASN A 36 -16.97 -10.03 7.83
C ASN A 36 -18.04 -10.68 6.95
N ASN A 37 -18.28 -11.97 7.16
CA ASN A 37 -19.28 -12.75 6.41
C ASN A 37 -19.05 -12.73 4.88
N THR A 38 -17.79 -12.58 4.46
CA THR A 38 -17.35 -12.63 3.06
C THR A 38 -15.90 -13.07 3.02
N ASP A 39 -15.50 -13.71 1.93
CA ASP A 39 -14.13 -14.17 1.72
C ASP A 39 -13.38 -13.28 0.71
N GLU A 40 -14.05 -12.25 0.17
CA GLU A 40 -13.46 -11.36 -0.84
C GLU A 40 -13.82 -9.89 -0.65
N ALA A 41 -12.88 -9.01 -1.02
CA ALA A 41 -13.10 -7.58 -1.11
C ALA A 41 -12.33 -6.96 -2.27
N ARG A 42 -12.87 -5.87 -2.81
CA ARG A 42 -12.16 -5.01 -3.77
C ARG A 42 -11.45 -3.90 -3.02
N LEU A 43 -10.21 -3.62 -3.43
CA LEU A 43 -9.46 -2.45 -2.97
C LEU A 43 -9.12 -1.60 -4.20
N GLN A 44 -9.68 -0.40 -4.24
CA GLN A 44 -9.34 0.61 -5.22
C GLN A 44 -8.35 1.61 -4.64
N ILE A 45 -7.29 1.90 -5.38
CA ILE A 45 -6.31 2.95 -5.06
C ILE A 45 -6.26 3.89 -6.25
N SER A 46 -6.61 5.16 -6.04
CA SER A 46 -6.58 6.18 -7.09
C SER A 46 -5.90 7.44 -6.62
N ALA A 47 -5.06 8.02 -7.49
CA ALA A 47 -4.45 9.30 -7.20
C ALA A 47 -5.55 10.36 -7.07
N ALA A 48 -5.38 11.27 -6.11
CA ALA A 48 -6.25 12.44 -6.01
C ALA A 48 -5.95 13.45 -7.13
N GLU A 49 -4.72 13.43 -7.65
CA GLU A 49 -4.23 14.24 -8.76
C GLU A 49 -3.43 13.33 -9.71
N GLY A 50 -3.65 13.44 -11.02
CA GLY A 50 -3.06 12.55 -12.02
C GLY A 50 -3.93 11.35 -12.37
N ASP A 51 -3.38 10.43 -13.17
CA ASP A 51 -4.18 9.40 -13.86
C ASP A 51 -4.02 7.99 -13.28
N PHE A 52 -3.23 7.83 -12.21
CA PHE A 52 -3.06 6.52 -11.57
C PHE A 52 -4.37 6.08 -10.90
N SER A 53 -4.88 4.94 -11.32
CA SER A 53 -5.98 4.25 -10.64
C SER A 53 -5.86 2.76 -10.90
N THR A 54 -6.07 1.98 -9.84
CA THR A 54 -6.10 0.52 -9.91
C THR A 54 -7.12 -0.05 -8.96
N THR A 55 -7.73 -1.16 -9.34
CA THR A 55 -8.60 -1.95 -8.48
C THR A 55 -8.07 -3.37 -8.42
N VAL A 56 -7.87 -3.88 -7.21
CA VAL A 56 -7.53 -5.28 -6.98
C VAL A 56 -8.67 -6.01 -6.29
N LEU A 57 -8.77 -7.31 -6.53
CA LEU A 57 -9.57 -8.26 -5.76
C LEU A 57 -8.65 -8.96 -4.76
N ALA A 58 -8.97 -8.85 -3.48
CA ALA A 58 -8.32 -9.58 -2.40
C ALA A 58 -9.25 -10.71 -1.93
N THR A 59 -8.72 -11.92 -1.78
CA THR A 59 -9.47 -13.09 -1.32
C THR A 59 -8.74 -13.74 -0.16
N ASP A 60 -9.45 -13.96 0.95
CA ASP A 60 -8.97 -14.69 2.11
C ASP A 60 -9.01 -16.19 1.81
N GLY A 61 -7.84 -16.78 1.60
CA GLY A 61 -7.72 -18.22 1.40
C GLY A 61 -7.30 -18.95 2.67
N SER A 62 -6.89 -18.21 3.70
CA SER A 62 -6.51 -18.74 5.00
C SER A 62 -7.70 -19.04 5.91
N GLY A 63 -8.81 -18.30 5.71
CA GLY A 63 -10.02 -18.36 6.52
C GLY A 63 -9.91 -17.65 7.86
N ASP A 64 -8.95 -16.72 8.02
CA ASP A 64 -8.75 -15.95 9.25
C ASP A 64 -9.60 -14.67 9.31
N GLY A 65 -10.32 -14.35 8.23
CA GLY A 65 -11.17 -13.17 8.10
C GLY A 65 -10.39 -11.90 7.74
N SER A 66 -9.15 -12.01 7.26
CA SER A 66 -8.32 -10.87 6.92
C SER A 66 -7.45 -11.10 5.69
N VAL A 67 -7.18 -10.03 4.93
CA VAL A 67 -6.21 -10.05 3.83
C VAL A 67 -5.36 -8.81 3.89
N THR A 68 -4.03 -8.98 3.87
CA THR A 68 -3.10 -7.83 3.75
C THR A 68 -2.62 -7.70 2.31
N VAL A 69 -3.10 -6.67 1.63
CA VAL A 69 -2.63 -6.28 0.30
C VAL A 69 -1.32 -5.52 0.43
N VAL A 70 -0.28 -5.99 -0.25
CA VAL A 70 1.01 -5.32 -0.36
C VAL A 70 1.14 -4.74 -1.77
N PHE A 71 1.45 -3.44 -1.85
CA PHE A 71 1.67 -2.72 -3.09
C PHE A 71 3.12 -2.19 -3.14
N ASP A 72 3.92 -2.66 -4.11
CA ASP A 72 5.25 -2.14 -4.40
C ASP A 72 5.16 -0.85 -5.23
N THR A 73 5.45 0.29 -4.60
CA THR A 73 5.36 1.59 -5.27
C THR A 73 6.44 1.81 -6.33
N ARG A 74 7.48 0.96 -6.42
CA ARG A 74 8.53 1.04 -7.45
C ARG A 74 8.16 0.37 -8.77
N GLN A 75 7.13 -0.46 -8.76
CA GLN A 75 6.69 -1.27 -9.90
C GLN A 75 5.23 -0.98 -10.22
N ALA A 76 4.80 0.26 -10.05
CA ALA A 76 3.39 0.66 -10.13
C ALA A 76 2.77 0.43 -11.53
N ASP A 77 3.61 0.33 -12.55
CA ASP A 77 3.27 0.03 -13.95
C ASP A 77 3.12 -1.47 -14.24
N ASP A 78 3.66 -2.37 -13.42
CA ASP A 78 3.61 -3.83 -13.60
C ASP A 78 2.43 -4.42 -12.82
N SER A 79 1.47 -5.07 -13.49
CA SER A 79 0.26 -5.59 -12.81
C SER A 79 0.54 -6.82 -11.97
N ASP A 80 1.49 -7.61 -12.43
CA ASP A 80 1.78 -8.93 -11.87
C ASP A 80 2.79 -8.81 -10.74
N ALA A 81 3.64 -7.77 -10.78
CA ALA A 81 4.65 -7.51 -9.77
C ALA A 81 4.24 -6.46 -8.71
N ALA A 82 3.36 -5.50 -9.05
CA ALA A 82 2.98 -4.44 -8.11
C ALA A 82 2.26 -4.95 -6.87
N PHE A 83 1.38 -5.94 -7.04
CA PHE A 83 0.44 -6.35 -6.00
C PHE A 83 0.63 -7.80 -5.61
N ARG A 84 0.56 -8.06 -4.30
CA ARG A 84 0.54 -9.41 -3.75
C ARG A 84 -0.16 -9.44 -2.40
N ALA A 85 -0.59 -10.62 -1.99
CA ALA A 85 -0.94 -10.86 -0.60
C ALA A 85 0.32 -10.92 0.28
N ALA A 86 0.17 -10.58 1.56
CA ALA A 86 1.22 -10.79 2.55
C ALA A 86 1.27 -12.25 3.01
N ASP A 87 0.11 -12.88 3.20
CA ASP A 87 -0.03 -14.32 3.44
C ASP A 87 0.01 -15.08 2.11
N ALA A 88 0.58 -16.28 2.11
CA ALA A 88 0.73 -17.10 0.91
C ALA A 88 -0.54 -17.91 0.54
N ASN A 89 -1.47 -18.06 1.48
CA ASN A 89 -2.76 -18.71 1.23
C ASN A 89 -3.80 -17.72 0.69
N ASP A 90 -3.63 -16.44 0.95
CA ASP A 90 -4.45 -15.38 0.39
C ASP A 90 -4.08 -15.08 -1.06
N THR A 91 -4.99 -14.45 -1.79
CA THR A 91 -4.74 -14.03 -3.17
C THR A 91 -5.08 -12.56 -3.39
N VAL A 92 -4.29 -11.92 -4.27
CA VAL A 92 -4.55 -10.56 -4.76
C VAL A 92 -4.44 -10.58 -6.27
N SER A 93 -5.50 -10.17 -6.96
CA SER A 93 -5.55 -10.12 -8.42
C SER A 93 -5.91 -8.71 -8.90
N VAL A 94 -5.16 -8.17 -9.86
CA VAL A 94 -5.47 -6.86 -10.46
C VAL A 94 -6.67 -7.02 -11.39
N LEU A 95 -7.76 -6.28 -11.12
CA LEU A 95 -8.97 -6.28 -11.95
C LEU A 95 -8.92 -5.20 -13.03
N THR A 96 -8.51 -3.99 -12.64
CA THR A 96 -8.43 -2.84 -13.54
C THR A 96 -7.22 -1.99 -13.21
N ARG A 97 -6.65 -1.36 -14.24
CA ARG A 97 -5.64 -0.31 -14.14
C ARG A 97 -5.88 0.71 -15.26
N SER A 98 -5.76 1.99 -14.91
CA SER A 98 -6.04 3.10 -15.83
C SER A 98 -4.81 3.61 -16.59
N SER A 99 -3.58 3.24 -16.19
CA SER A 99 -2.35 3.78 -16.79
C SER A 99 -1.70 2.81 -17.79
N GLU A 100 -2.03 2.92 -19.08
CA GLU A 100 -1.25 2.29 -20.18
C GLU A 100 0.12 2.98 -20.42
N THR A 101 0.37 4.14 -19.79
CA THR A 101 1.60 4.93 -19.92
C THR A 101 2.17 5.36 -18.55
N GLY A 102 1.92 4.58 -17.50
CA GLY A 102 2.26 4.96 -16.12
C GLY A 102 3.76 5.09 -15.88
N GLU A 103 4.15 6.03 -15.01
CA GLU A 103 5.49 6.04 -14.44
C GLU A 103 5.75 4.71 -13.72
N THR A 104 6.94 4.13 -13.91
CA THR A 104 7.31 2.87 -13.25
C THR A 104 7.23 2.97 -11.73
N THR A 105 7.62 4.12 -11.19
CA THR A 105 7.45 4.45 -9.77
C THR A 105 6.20 5.29 -9.57
N LEU A 106 5.39 4.92 -8.59
CA LEU A 106 4.21 5.66 -8.17
C LEU A 106 4.59 7.07 -7.72
N SER A 107 3.97 8.10 -8.27
CA SER A 107 4.23 9.49 -7.91
C SER A 107 3.98 9.78 -6.42
N ALA A 108 4.68 10.75 -5.85
CA ALA A 108 4.36 11.24 -4.51
C ALA A 108 3.05 12.05 -4.53
N GLY A 109 2.28 12.00 -3.45
CA GLY A 109 1.01 12.73 -3.33
C GLY A 109 -0.06 11.98 -2.56
N ARG A 110 -1.29 12.48 -2.66
CA ARG A 110 -2.45 11.90 -2.01
C ARG A 110 -3.12 10.86 -2.92
N TYR A 111 -3.50 9.74 -2.32
CA TYR A 111 -4.30 8.69 -2.91
C TYR A 111 -5.60 8.48 -2.13
N ASN A 112 -6.69 8.30 -2.85
CA ASN A 112 -7.96 7.81 -2.32
C ASN A 112 -7.92 6.29 -2.31
N VAL A 113 -8.23 5.71 -1.15
CA VAL A 113 -8.26 4.26 -0.98
C VAL A 113 -9.68 3.86 -0.64
N ILE A 114 -10.25 2.91 -1.36
CA ILE A 114 -11.64 2.50 -1.19
C ILE A 114 -11.70 0.99 -1.11
N ALA A 115 -12.20 0.46 0.01
CA ALA A 115 -12.53 -0.95 0.16
C ALA A 115 -14.01 -1.17 -0.10
N SER A 116 -14.38 -2.25 -0.80
CA SER A 116 -15.78 -2.65 -0.96
C SER A 116 -15.98 -4.15 -0.99
N ALA A 117 -17.06 -4.60 -0.37
CA ALA A 117 -17.52 -5.99 -0.38
C ALA A 117 -19.04 -6.02 -0.27
N GLY A 118 -19.73 -6.74 -1.17
CA GLY A 118 -21.18 -6.70 -1.27
C GLY A 118 -21.71 -5.26 -1.45
N HIS A 119 -22.56 -4.82 -0.52
CA HIS A 119 -23.10 -3.46 -0.46
C HIS A 119 -22.28 -2.50 0.41
N THR A 120 -21.26 -3.01 1.10
CA THR A 120 -20.38 -2.21 1.98
C THR A 120 -19.32 -1.51 1.14
N ARG A 121 -19.12 -0.22 1.39
CA ARG A 121 -18.05 0.59 0.76
C ARG A 121 -17.50 1.59 1.77
N ILE A 122 -16.20 1.53 2.02
CA ILE A 122 -15.51 2.37 3.00
C ILE A 122 -14.33 3.06 2.34
N ALA A 123 -14.11 4.33 2.66
CA ALA A 123 -13.03 5.14 2.12
C ALA A 123 -11.97 5.46 3.19
N ASP A 124 -10.71 5.51 2.76
CA ASP A 124 -9.56 5.97 3.53
C ASP A 124 -8.63 6.80 2.61
N ARG A 125 -7.55 7.31 3.18
CA ARG A 125 -6.56 8.15 2.50
C ARG A 125 -5.14 7.64 2.76
N LEU A 126 -4.38 7.56 1.68
CA LEU A 126 -2.95 7.31 1.68
C LEU A 126 -2.20 8.55 1.20
N TRP A 127 -1.09 8.88 1.84
CA TRP A 127 -0.09 9.82 1.38
C TRP A 127 1.19 9.07 1.06
N ILE A 128 1.71 9.32 -0.14
CA ILE A 128 3.04 8.91 -0.55
C ILE A 128 3.93 10.15 -0.46
N GLU A 129 4.87 10.14 0.47
CA GLU A 129 5.88 11.19 0.58
C GLU A 129 7.00 10.95 -0.44
N PRO A 130 7.67 12.00 -0.93
CA PRO A 130 8.88 11.84 -1.72
C PRO A 130 9.92 10.97 -0.99
N PRO A 131 10.82 10.31 -1.72
CA PRO A 131 11.80 9.43 -1.12
C PRO A 131 12.70 10.25 -0.18
N SER A 132 12.87 9.76 1.05
CA SER A 132 13.78 10.38 2.02
C SER A 132 14.90 9.42 2.37
N VAL A 133 16.15 9.90 2.35
CA VAL A 133 17.28 9.16 2.89
C VAL A 133 17.51 9.63 4.33
N ARG A 134 17.22 8.77 5.33
CA ARG A 134 17.66 9.03 6.70
C ARG A 134 19.12 8.61 6.83
N GLY A 135 20.02 9.60 6.98
CA GLY A 135 21.44 9.37 7.22
C GLY A 135 22.26 9.26 5.94
N SER A 136 22.48 10.40 5.26
CA SER A 136 23.59 10.51 4.34
C SER A 136 24.89 10.70 5.12
N ALA A 137 25.80 9.75 5.02
CA ALA A 137 27.16 9.90 5.54
C ALA A 137 28.02 10.61 4.49
N VAL A 138 28.52 11.79 4.82
CA VAL A 138 29.51 12.48 3.98
C VAL A 138 30.88 11.90 4.30
N CYS A 139 31.49 11.20 3.33
CA CYS A 139 32.87 10.73 3.43
C CYS A 139 33.79 11.68 2.66
N SER A 140 34.73 12.33 3.35
CA SER A 140 35.78 13.12 2.69
C SER A 140 36.95 12.20 2.31
N VAL A 141 37.19 12.02 1.01
CA VAL A 141 38.36 11.28 0.50
C VAL A 141 39.52 12.26 0.25
N PRO A 142 40.74 12.00 0.75
CA PRO A 142 41.90 12.84 0.46
C PRO A 142 42.23 12.87 -1.04
N ALA A 143 42.51 14.05 -1.59
CA ALA A 143 42.72 14.27 -3.04
C ALA A 143 43.89 13.48 -3.66
N ALA A 144 44.77 12.87 -2.85
CA ALA A 144 45.94 12.13 -3.31
C ALA A 144 45.69 10.62 -3.53
N GLN A 145 44.49 10.11 -3.24
CA GLN A 145 44.13 8.71 -3.45
C GLN A 145 42.98 8.61 -4.43
N GLN A 146 43.27 8.09 -5.63
CA GLN A 146 42.25 7.68 -6.57
C GLN A 146 41.56 6.44 -5.96
N PRO A 147 40.28 6.50 -5.56
CA PRO A 147 39.71 5.46 -4.73
C PRO A 147 39.37 4.25 -5.60
N SER A 148 40.17 3.19 -5.52
CA SER A 148 39.78 1.86 -6.01
C SER A 148 38.86 1.13 -5.01
N HIS A 149 38.78 1.63 -3.77
CA HIS A 149 37.89 1.16 -2.72
C HIS A 149 37.59 2.32 -1.75
N ILE A 150 36.32 2.70 -1.60
CA ILE A 150 35.88 3.64 -0.56
C ILE A 150 35.33 2.78 0.58
N ASP A 151 36.02 2.75 1.72
CA ASP A 151 35.52 2.13 2.94
C ASP A 151 34.97 3.23 3.86
N CYS A 152 33.65 3.20 4.08
CA CYS A 152 32.92 4.18 4.88
C CYS A 152 32.75 3.77 6.36
N ALA A 153 33.43 2.71 6.81
CA ALA A 153 33.11 2.08 8.10
C ALA A 153 33.68 2.76 9.35
N ASP A 154 34.46 3.84 9.27
CA ASP A 154 35.12 4.37 10.47
C ASP A 154 35.18 5.91 10.51
N ARG A 155 34.23 6.51 11.25
CA ARG A 155 34.42 7.71 12.10
C ARG A 155 33.09 8.17 12.71
N VAL A 156 32.66 7.46 13.74
CA VAL A 156 31.88 8.08 14.82
C VAL A 156 32.86 8.33 15.96
N ARG A 157 33.29 9.58 16.13
CA ARG A 157 33.82 10.11 17.38
C ARG A 157 33.24 11.49 17.61
#